data_AF-A0AAP3GAB8-F1
#
_entry.id   AF-A0AAP3GAB8-F1
#
_cell.length_a   1.000
_cell.length_b   1.000
_cell.length_c   1.000
_cell.angle_alpha   90.00
_cell.angle_beta   90.00
_cell.angle_gamma   90.00
#
_symmetry.space_group_name_H-M   'P 1'
#
loop_
_entity.id
_entity.type
_entity.pdbx_description
1 polymer ?
#
loop_
_entity_poly.entity_id
_entity_poly.type
_entity_poly.pdbx_seq_one_letter_code
_entity_poly.pdbx_strand_id
1 'polypeptide(L)'
;MAALEKPEMPILRETPDEIYQRIANRMTAYAIEQEGQPPAVEEGEIFYDLEYPLAEEISDQQRLLEYAFLQAFLPWADGEFLEGIGVFFGLNRGTGESDEPFRERILDRAR
;
A
#
# COMPACT_ATOMS: atom_id res chain seq x y z
N MET A 1 24.94 -7.38 15.37
CA MET A 1 24.75 -7.64 13.93
C MET A 1 24.10 -6.41 13.33
N ALA A 2 24.59 -5.92 12.21
CA ALA A 2 24.08 -4.68 11.63
C ALA A 2 22.71 -4.97 11.02
N ALA A 3 21.66 -4.35 11.57
CA ALA A 3 20.33 -4.44 10.97
C ALA A 3 20.42 -4.02 9.51
N LEU A 4 19.82 -4.80 8.60
CA LEU A 4 19.76 -4.43 7.19
C LEU A 4 19.07 -3.06 7.09
N GLU A 5 19.76 -2.05 6.58
CA GLU A 5 19.13 -0.76 6.30
C GLU A 5 18.10 -0.97 5.19
N LYS A 6 16.82 -0.84 5.54
CA LYS A 6 15.72 -1.02 4.58
C LYS A 6 15.83 0.11 3.55
N PRO A 7 15.89 -0.20 2.24
CA PRO A 7 15.86 0.83 1.22
C PRO A 7 14.61 1.71 1.37
N GLU A 8 14.69 2.93 0.88
CA GLU A 8 13.48 3.72 0.66
C GLU A 8 12.75 3.17 -0.58
N MET A 9 11.49 2.78 -0.43
CA MET A 9 10.65 2.39 -1.56
C MET A 9 9.82 3.59 -2.00
N PRO A 10 9.93 4.02 -3.26
CA PRO A 10 9.09 5.10 -3.78
C PRO A 10 7.68 4.57 -4.00
N ILE A 11 6.86 4.58 -2.96
CA ILE A 11 5.46 4.17 -3.00
C ILE A 11 4.60 5.44 -3.00
N LEU A 12 3.80 5.58 -4.06
CA LEU A 12 2.88 6.70 -4.18
C LEU A 12 1.69 6.47 -3.25
N ARG A 13 1.49 7.40 -2.32
CA ARG A 13 0.28 7.50 -1.49
C ARG A 13 -0.41 8.80 -1.82
N GLU A 14 -1.72 8.72 -1.98
CA GLU A 14 -2.59 9.89 -2.13
C GLU A 14 -3.29 10.12 -0.78
N THR A 15 -3.44 11.37 -0.37
CA THR A 15 -4.28 11.71 0.80
C THR A 15 -5.77 11.59 0.45
N PRO A 16 -6.67 11.53 1.45
CA PRO A 16 -8.11 11.60 1.19
C PRO A 16 -8.50 12.82 0.34
N ASP A 17 -7.92 13.99 0.60
CA ASP A 17 -8.17 15.22 -0.18
C ASP A 17 -7.78 15.07 -1.65
N GLU A 18 -6.59 14.49 -1.92
CA GLU A 18 -6.11 14.27 -3.28
C GLU A 18 -7.00 13.27 -4.03
N ILE A 19 -7.43 12.21 -3.35
CA ILE A 19 -8.33 11.20 -3.89
C ILE A 19 -9.71 11.81 -4.16
N TYR A 20 -10.26 12.56 -3.21
CA TYR A 20 -11.56 13.22 -3.34
C TYR A 20 -11.54 14.21 -4.51
N GLN A 21 -10.53 15.07 -4.60
CA GLN A 21 -10.39 16.01 -5.71
C GLN A 21 -10.38 15.28 -7.06
N ARG A 22 -9.70 14.13 -7.15
CA ARG A 22 -9.69 13.31 -8.36
C ARG A 22 -11.07 12.71 -8.68
N ILE A 23 -11.83 12.27 -7.68
CA ILE A 23 -13.22 11.79 -7.84
C ILE A 23 -14.12 12.93 -8.34
N ALA A 24 -14.08 14.08 -7.66
CA ALA A 24 -14.84 15.29 -8.03
C ALA A 24 -14.53 15.74 -9.47
N ASN A 25 -13.26 15.75 -9.87
CA ASN A 25 -12.83 16.08 -11.23
C ASN A 25 -13.40 15.11 -12.27
N ARG A 26 -13.35 13.79 -11.98
CA ARG A 26 -13.90 12.75 -12.88
C ARG A 26 -15.42 12.88 -13.03
N MET A 27 -16.13 13.11 -11.92
CA MET A 27 -17.58 13.26 -11.93
C MET A 27 -18.03 14.54 -12.64
N THR A 28 -17.30 15.63 -12.46
CA THR A 28 -17.53 16.89 -13.19
C THR A 28 -17.34 16.69 -14.69
N ALA A 29 -16.24 16.05 -15.10
CA ALA A 29 -15.97 15.77 -16.51
C ALA A 29 -17.06 14.90 -17.13
N TYR A 30 -17.49 13.85 -16.43
CA TYR A 30 -18.57 12.97 -16.87
C TYR A 30 -19.91 13.73 -17.01
N ALA A 31 -20.27 14.56 -16.04
CA ALA A 31 -21.50 15.35 -16.10
C ALA A 31 -21.51 16.29 -17.31
N ILE A 32 -20.39 16.97 -17.60
CA ILE A 32 -20.24 17.84 -18.77
C ILE A 32 -20.40 17.05 -20.08
N GLU A 33 -19.80 15.86 -20.17
CA GLU A 33 -19.92 14.98 -21.34
C GLU A 33 -21.37 14.54 -21.58
N GLN A 34 -22.14 14.36 -20.52
CA GLN A 34 -23.57 14.02 -20.59
C GLN A 34 -24.49 15.24 -20.73
N GLU A 35 -23.95 16.43 -21.03
CA GLU A 35 -24.69 17.71 -21.09
C GLU A 35 -25.49 18.01 -19.79
N GLY A 36 -25.03 17.44 -18.66
CA GLY A 36 -25.63 17.59 -17.35
C GLY A 36 -24.98 18.69 -16.51
N GLN A 37 -25.54 18.91 -15.33
CA GLN A 37 -24.98 19.84 -14.34
C GLN A 37 -23.96 19.11 -13.46
N PRO A 38 -22.72 19.62 -13.32
CA PRO A 38 -21.74 19.10 -12.37
C PRO A 38 -22.26 19.09 -10.92
N PRO A 39 -21.81 18.12 -10.09
CA PRO A 39 -22.18 18.10 -8.69
C PRO A 39 -21.60 19.30 -7.93
N ALA A 40 -22.26 19.69 -6.85
CA ALA A 40 -21.67 20.61 -5.88
C ALA A 40 -20.68 19.84 -5.00
N VAL A 41 -19.42 20.30 -4.94
CA VAL A 41 -18.29 19.52 -4.41
C VAL A 41 -17.78 20.01 -3.05
N GLU A 42 -18.44 21.02 -2.48
CA GLU A 42 -18.04 21.63 -1.21
C GLU A 42 -18.55 20.82 -0.01
N GLU A 43 -17.89 20.99 1.15
CA GLU A 43 -18.30 20.34 2.40
C GLU A 43 -19.75 20.73 2.77
N GLY A 44 -20.55 19.72 3.16
CA GLY A 44 -21.97 19.86 3.45
C GLY A 44 -22.90 19.67 2.24
N GLU A 45 -22.34 19.49 1.04
CA GLU A 45 -23.09 19.04 -0.12
C GLU A 45 -23.19 17.52 -0.11
N ILE A 46 -24.34 16.98 -0.56
CA ILE A 46 -24.58 15.52 -0.54
C ILE A 46 -23.51 14.71 -1.29
N PHE A 47 -22.92 15.29 -2.33
CA PHE A 47 -21.85 14.65 -3.07
C PHE A 47 -20.58 14.52 -2.22
N TYR A 48 -20.18 15.59 -1.52
CA TYR A 48 -19.05 15.57 -0.60
C TYR A 48 -19.28 14.56 0.53
N ASP A 49 -20.46 14.62 1.17
CA ASP A 49 -20.80 13.79 2.32
C ASP A 49 -20.81 12.29 2.01
N LEU A 50 -21.02 11.90 0.74
CA LEU A 50 -20.99 10.52 0.29
C LEU A 50 -19.62 10.08 -0.20
N GLU A 51 -18.93 10.93 -0.96
CA GLU A 51 -17.69 10.55 -1.66
C GLU A 51 -16.44 10.78 -0.82
N TYR A 52 -16.44 11.75 0.11
CA TYR A 52 -15.27 11.99 0.96
C TYR A 52 -14.97 10.80 1.91
N PRO A 53 -15.96 10.17 2.58
CA PRO A 53 -15.70 8.94 3.35
C PRO A 53 -15.16 7.79 2.50
N LEU A 54 -15.54 7.70 1.21
CA LEU A 54 -14.97 6.72 0.29
C LEU A 54 -13.50 7.06 -0.04
N ALA A 55 -13.16 8.34 -0.18
CA ALA A 55 -11.78 8.77 -0.36
C ALA A 55 -10.89 8.43 0.86
N GLU A 56 -11.42 8.56 2.07
CA GLU A 56 -10.75 8.11 3.30
C GLU A 56 -10.50 6.60 3.29
N GLU A 57 -11.52 5.79 2.99
CA GLU A 57 -11.38 4.33 2.88
C GLU A 57 -10.35 3.95 1.82
N ILE A 58 -10.35 4.59 0.65
CA ILE A 58 -9.35 4.32 -0.40
C ILE A 58 -7.93 4.64 0.08
N SER A 59 -7.74 5.76 0.79
CA SER A 59 -6.45 6.12 1.39
C SER A 59 -5.97 5.05 2.38
N ASP A 60 -6.85 4.53 3.22
CA ASP A 60 -6.50 3.45 4.15
C ASP A 60 -6.20 2.13 3.44
N GLN A 61 -6.96 1.80 2.39
CA GLN A 61 -6.67 0.63 1.55
C GLN A 61 -5.32 0.75 0.83
N GLN A 62 -4.87 1.96 0.43
CA GLN A 62 -3.53 2.16 -0.12
C GLN A 62 -2.44 1.71 0.86
N ARG A 63 -2.63 1.93 2.16
CA ARG A 63 -1.66 1.52 3.20
C ARG A 63 -1.62 0.00 3.37
N LEU A 64 -2.77 -0.66 3.31
CA LEU A 64 -2.86 -2.12 3.36
C LEU A 64 -2.22 -2.77 2.12
N LEU A 65 -2.49 -2.21 0.94
CA LEU A 65 -1.90 -2.65 -0.32
C LEU A 65 -0.38 -2.43 -0.33
N GLU A 66 0.09 -1.31 0.19
CA GLU A 66 1.53 -1.09 0.35
C GLU A 66 2.17 -2.14 1.24
N TYR A 67 1.58 -2.41 2.41
CA TYR A 67 2.11 -3.46 3.28
C TYR A 67 2.19 -4.78 2.53
N ALA A 68 1.10 -5.22 1.89
CA ALA A 68 1.07 -6.45 1.10
C ALA A 68 2.11 -6.47 -0.04
N PHE A 69 2.31 -5.35 -0.72
CA PHE A 69 3.30 -5.20 -1.78
C PHE A 69 4.74 -5.34 -1.24
N LEU A 70 5.06 -4.67 -0.13
CA LEU A 70 6.38 -4.71 0.48
C LEU A 70 6.78 -6.12 0.93
N GLN A 71 5.82 -6.95 1.34
CA GLN A 71 6.08 -8.33 1.76
C GLN A 71 6.67 -9.22 0.65
N ALA A 72 6.53 -8.84 -0.63
CA ALA A 72 7.14 -9.57 -1.74
C ALA A 72 8.68 -9.39 -1.83
N PHE A 73 9.24 -8.43 -1.10
CA PHE A 73 10.64 -8.05 -1.19
C PHE A 73 11.40 -8.42 0.09
N LEU A 74 12.47 -9.20 -0.05
CA LEU A 74 13.26 -9.74 1.06
C LEU A 74 13.65 -8.74 2.17
N PRO A 75 14.05 -7.47 1.88
CA PRO A 75 14.39 -6.51 2.92
C PRO A 75 13.21 -6.13 3.84
N TRP A 76 11.98 -6.18 3.33
CA TRP A 76 10.78 -5.75 4.06
C TRP A 76 9.91 -6.92 4.54
N ALA A 77 10.04 -8.09 3.90
CA ALA A 77 9.30 -9.29 4.26
C ALA A 77 9.50 -9.66 5.74
N ASP A 78 8.39 -10.02 6.37
CA ASP A 78 8.29 -10.47 7.77
C ASP A 78 7.45 -11.75 7.89
N GLY A 79 7.57 -12.42 9.04
CA GLY A 79 6.74 -13.59 9.39
C GLY A 79 6.68 -14.67 8.29
N GLU A 80 5.46 -15.03 7.91
CA GLU A 80 5.15 -16.08 6.91
C GLU A 80 5.60 -15.70 5.49
N PHE A 81 5.63 -14.41 5.15
CA PHE A 81 6.10 -13.95 3.85
C PHE A 81 7.61 -14.18 3.70
N LEU A 82 8.37 -13.85 4.75
CA LEU A 82 9.80 -14.14 4.80
C LEU A 82 10.08 -15.65 4.76
N GLU A 83 9.23 -16.47 5.39
CA GLU A 83 9.29 -17.94 5.29
C GLU A 83 9.08 -18.43 3.85
N GLY A 84 8.08 -17.88 3.16
CA GLY A 84 7.85 -18.18 1.74
C GLY A 84 9.08 -17.88 0.87
N ILE A 85 9.73 -16.74 1.09
CA ILE A 85 10.99 -16.41 0.41
C ILE A 85 12.09 -17.40 0.79
N GLY A 86 12.22 -17.74 2.07
CA GLY A 86 13.19 -18.73 2.54
C GLY A 86 13.03 -20.09 1.85
N VAL A 87 11.79 -20.59 1.75
CA VAL A 87 11.47 -21.85 1.07
C VAL A 87 11.93 -21.83 -0.39
N PHE A 88 11.75 -20.71 -1.10
CA PHE A 88 12.25 -20.54 -2.46
C PHE A 88 13.78 -20.69 -2.56
N PHE A 89 14.52 -20.21 -1.55
CA PHE A 89 15.97 -20.39 -1.43
C PHE A 89 16.39 -21.73 -0.78
N GLY A 90 15.45 -22.63 -0.50
CA GLY A 90 15.70 -23.93 0.13
C GLY A 90 16.12 -23.82 1.60
N LEU A 91 15.62 -22.80 2.31
CA LEU A 91 15.85 -22.57 3.73
C LEU A 91 14.53 -22.61 4.49
N ASN A 92 14.53 -23.31 5.62
CA ASN A 92 13.42 -23.26 6.57
C ASN A 92 13.83 -22.45 7.80
N ARG A 93 12.84 -21.75 8.38
CA ARG A 93 12.99 -21.05 9.65
C ARG A 93 13.17 -22.05 10.78
N GLY A 94 14.13 -21.79 11.66
CA GLY A 94 14.36 -22.56 12.86
C GLY A 94 13.28 -22.31 13.91
N THR A 95 13.08 -23.27 14.81
CA THR A 95 12.13 -23.11 15.92
C THR A 95 12.53 -21.93 16.81
N GLY A 96 11.65 -20.93 16.95
CA GLY A 96 11.92 -19.73 17.75
C GLY A 96 12.90 -18.74 17.11
N GLU A 97 13.28 -18.95 15.84
CA GLU A 97 14.13 -18.01 15.09
C GLU A 97 13.33 -16.76 14.71
N SER A 98 13.84 -15.59 15.07
CA SER A 98 13.27 -14.31 14.67
C SER A 98 13.54 -13.99 13.19
N ASP A 99 12.87 -12.97 12.66
CA ASP A 99 12.98 -12.61 11.24
C ASP A 99 14.39 -12.18 10.83
N GLU A 100 15.12 -11.44 11.69
CA GLU A 100 16.42 -10.88 11.31
C GLU A 100 17.49 -11.95 11.05
N PRO A 101 17.76 -12.91 11.98
CA PRO A 101 18.72 -13.99 11.72
C PRO A 101 18.30 -14.88 10.54
N PHE A 102 16.99 -15.09 10.36
CA PHE A 102 16.50 -15.87 9.24
C PHE A 102 16.71 -15.14 7.90
N ARG A 103 16.47 -13.82 7.86
CA ARG A 103 16.74 -12.97 6.69
C ARG A 103 18.23 -12.96 6.33
N GLU A 104 19.12 -12.85 7.31
CA GLU A 104 20.57 -12.93 7.09
C GLU A 104 20.98 -14.24 6.40
N ARG A 105 20.44 -15.38 6.86
CA ARG A 105 20.68 -16.69 6.22
C ARG A 105 20.21 -16.74 4.77
N ILE A 106 19.06 -16.13 4.47
CA ILE A 106 18.54 -16.05 3.09
C ILE A 106 19.47 -15.18 2.23
N LEU A 107 19.91 -14.03 2.75
CA LEU A 107 20.84 -13.14 2.05
C LEU A 107 22.18 -13.83 1.77
N ASP A 108 22.73 -14.56 2.73
CA ASP A 108 23.98 -15.30 2.56
C ASP A 108 23.87 -16.44 1.55
N ARG A 109 22.68 -17.03 1.39
CA ARG A 109 22.40 -18.03 0.35
C ARG A 109 22.21 -17.41 -1.04
N ALA A 110 21.71 -16.18 -1.11
CA ALA A 110 21.43 -15.48 -2.36
C ALA A 110 22.68 -14.82 -2.98
N ARG A 111 23.76 -14.68 -2.21
CA ARG A 111 25.09 -14.23 -2.66
C ARG A 111 25.86 -15.34 -3.39
#